data_AF-A0A838F438-F1
#
_entry.id   AF-A0A838F438-F1
#
_cell.length_a   1.000
_cell.length_b   1.000
_cell.length_c   1.000
_cell.angle_alpha   90.00
_cell.angle_beta   90.00
_cell.angle_gamma   90.00
#
_symmetry.space_group_name_H-M   'P 1'
#
loop_
_entity.id
_entity.type
_entity.pdbx_description
1 polymer ?
#
loop_
_entity_poly.entity_id
_entity_poly.type
_entity_poly.pdbx_seq_one_letter_code
_entity_poly.pdbx_strand_id
1 'polypeptide(L)'
;MKYILPGLFVLLFVFNAFADSFTTQIHSVDHGKKGQKHLILLTNGHTAFIDSNQKSLIEAVEQSLENRDTVHISLDRKLNVISIQTVVPEREEPQNEITSEEIMSYDPSIISYTTAQNVFRNMRRDYQNDSQCYNRAHIWTFEEFKRSSLKSSKLFLFFTSRYIRRYNYKWWFHVTPMVYVGGTAQSNWRALDRRYTSGPLTTKTWTNIFMHNNALCPVVYKYSSYRNNQQSQDCYLIPTSMYFWQPRDIEREERTGYVKTQYFTSETNHAYWEAF
;
A
#
# COMPACT_ATOMS: atom_id res chain seq x y z
N MET A 1 -8.78 8.34 -71.08
CA MET A 1 -8.84 7.57 -69.81
C MET A 1 -7.92 8.24 -68.81
N LYS A 2 -8.49 8.88 -67.78
CA LYS A 2 -7.73 9.49 -66.67
C LYS A 2 -7.60 8.43 -65.56
N TYR A 3 -6.39 8.02 -65.24
CA TYR A 3 -6.12 7.09 -64.14
C TYR A 3 -6.08 7.88 -62.83
N ILE A 4 -7.03 7.60 -61.94
CA ILE A 4 -7.07 8.10 -60.58
C ILE A 4 -6.25 7.13 -59.72
N LEU A 5 -5.10 7.58 -59.23
CA LEU A 5 -4.32 6.86 -58.21
C LEU A 5 -5.09 6.92 -56.88
N PRO A 6 -5.48 5.80 -56.26
CA PRO A 6 -6.00 5.84 -54.90
C PRO A 6 -4.81 6.00 -53.93
N GLY A 7 -4.76 7.16 -53.27
CA GLY A 7 -3.81 7.41 -52.18
C GLY A 7 -4.09 6.46 -51.02
N LEU A 8 -3.14 5.55 -50.77
CA LEU A 8 -3.13 4.67 -49.61
C LEU A 8 -2.88 5.51 -48.35
N PHE A 9 -3.97 5.93 -47.70
CA PHE A 9 -3.92 6.59 -46.39
C PHE A 9 -3.53 5.54 -45.33
N VAL A 10 -2.24 5.42 -45.03
CA VAL A 10 -1.76 4.62 -43.90
C VAL A 10 -2.10 5.38 -42.62
N LEU A 11 -3.26 5.06 -42.05
CA LEU A 11 -3.63 5.43 -40.68
C LEU A 11 -2.66 4.73 -39.72
N LEU A 12 -1.56 5.41 -39.39
CA LEU A 12 -0.71 5.08 -38.25
C LEU A 12 -1.55 5.27 -36.99
N PHE A 13 -2.27 4.23 -36.59
CA PHE A 13 -2.74 4.10 -35.22
C PHE A 13 -1.49 4.00 -34.35
N VAL A 14 -1.06 5.15 -33.84
CA VAL A 14 -0.13 5.21 -32.72
C VAL A 14 -0.90 4.55 -31.58
N PHE A 15 -0.66 3.26 -31.38
CA PHE A 15 -1.09 2.57 -30.18
C PHE A 15 -0.46 3.35 -29.03
N ASN A 16 -1.25 4.22 -28.39
CA ASN A 16 -0.89 4.79 -27.11
C ASN A 16 -0.65 3.59 -26.21
N ALA A 17 0.63 3.27 -26.01
CA ALA A 17 1.04 2.28 -25.04
C ALA A 17 0.51 2.82 -23.72
N PHE A 18 -0.58 2.22 -23.23
CA PHE A 18 -1.17 2.56 -21.93
C PHE A 18 -0.04 2.48 -20.91
N ALA A 19 0.44 3.66 -20.50
CA ALA A 19 1.40 3.85 -19.46
C ALA A 19 0.60 4.16 -18.20
N ASP A 20 0.84 3.40 -17.14
CA ASP A 20 0.32 3.76 -15.84
C ASP A 20 1.14 4.95 -15.34
N SER A 21 0.49 5.98 -14.81
CA SER A 21 1.18 7.12 -14.22
C SER A 21 0.62 7.43 -12.84
N PHE A 22 1.50 7.90 -11.96
CA PHE A 22 1.17 8.18 -10.58
C PHE A 22 1.85 9.46 -10.13
N THR A 23 1.19 10.24 -9.27
CA THR A 23 1.82 11.30 -8.50
C THR A 23 1.97 10.82 -7.07
N THR A 24 3.21 10.60 -6.62
CA THR A 24 3.48 9.94 -5.33
C THR A 24 4.89 10.26 -4.85
N GLN A 25 5.30 9.74 -3.70
CA GLN A 25 6.68 9.85 -3.22
C GLN A 25 7.40 8.52 -3.37
N ILE A 26 8.73 8.57 -3.42
CA ILE A 26 9.57 7.39 -3.39
C ILE A 26 9.73 6.97 -1.93
N HIS A 27 9.32 5.74 -1.62
CA HIS A 27 9.49 5.18 -0.29
C HIS A 27 10.90 4.65 -0.10
N SER A 28 11.38 3.82 -1.03
CA SER A 28 12.72 3.22 -0.95
C SER A 28 13.18 2.65 -2.28
N VAL A 29 14.51 2.48 -2.42
CA VAL A 29 15.15 1.87 -3.58
C VAL A 29 15.92 0.61 -3.15
N ASP A 30 15.67 -0.51 -3.83
CA ASP A 30 16.47 -1.73 -3.76
C ASP A 30 17.30 -1.83 -5.05
N HIS A 31 18.61 -1.59 -4.94
CA HIS A 31 19.52 -1.60 -6.09
C HIS A 31 19.73 -2.98 -6.72
N GLY A 32 19.20 -4.04 -6.11
CA GLY A 32 19.36 -5.41 -6.61
C GLY A 32 20.81 -5.89 -6.57
N LYS A 33 21.03 -7.08 -7.14
CA LYS A 33 22.38 -7.61 -7.39
C LYS A 33 22.91 -7.08 -8.73
N LYS A 34 24.22 -7.21 -8.96
CA LYS A 34 24.85 -6.86 -10.24
C LYS A 34 24.07 -7.46 -11.43
N GLY A 35 23.63 -6.61 -12.34
CA GLY A 35 22.86 -6.99 -13.54
C GLY A 35 21.34 -7.12 -13.33
N GLN A 36 20.83 -6.88 -12.11
CA GLN A 36 19.39 -6.80 -11.84
C GLN A 36 18.92 -5.35 -11.89
N LYS A 37 17.68 -5.14 -12.37
CA LYS A 37 17.02 -3.83 -12.31
C LYS A 37 16.91 -3.32 -10.87
N HIS A 38 16.99 -2.02 -10.70
CA HIS A 38 16.63 -1.36 -9.44
C HIS A 38 15.12 -1.51 -9.24
N LEU A 39 14.70 -1.85 -8.01
CA LEU A 39 13.30 -1.93 -7.61
C LEU A 39 12.97 -0.70 -6.77
N ILE A 40 11.98 0.07 -7.21
CA ILE A 40 11.51 1.28 -6.55
C ILE A 40 10.20 0.95 -5.86
N LEU A 41 10.10 1.25 -4.56
CA LEU A 41 8.85 1.16 -3.80
C LEU A 41 8.26 2.57 -3.66
N LEU A 42 6.99 2.75 -4.01
CA LEU A 42 6.30 4.05 -3.98
C LEU A 42 5.40 4.16 -2.75
N THR A 43 5.20 5.36 -2.19
CA THR A 43 4.40 5.52 -0.96
C THR A 43 2.93 5.12 -1.14
N ASN A 44 2.39 5.21 -2.35
CA ASN A 44 1.06 4.72 -2.69
C ASN A 44 0.94 3.18 -2.76
N GLY A 45 2.03 2.44 -2.55
CA GLY A 45 2.06 0.97 -2.57
C GLY A 45 2.48 0.33 -3.89
N HIS A 46 2.61 1.10 -4.97
CA HIS A 46 3.07 0.57 -6.26
C HIS A 46 4.57 0.31 -6.28
N THR A 47 5.00 -0.54 -7.21
CA THR A 47 6.40 -0.84 -7.49
C THR A 47 6.78 -0.42 -8.90
N ALA A 48 8.02 -0.01 -9.10
CA ALA A 48 8.58 0.25 -10.42
C ALA A 48 9.99 -0.33 -10.56
N PHE A 49 10.46 -0.49 -11.80
CA PHE A 49 11.79 -0.99 -12.12
C PHE A 49 12.58 0.00 -12.98
N ILE A 50 13.88 0.13 -12.72
CA ILE A 50 14.81 0.91 -13.54
C ILE A 50 15.96 0.01 -13.96
N ASP A 51 16.29 -0.02 -15.26
CA ASP A 51 17.45 -0.78 -15.73
C ASP A 51 18.74 -0.13 -15.22
N SER A 52 19.72 -0.94 -14.79
CA SER A 52 20.96 -0.43 -14.16
C SER A 52 21.82 0.43 -15.09
N ASN A 53 21.53 0.47 -16.40
CA ASN A 53 22.20 1.33 -17.37
C ASN A 53 21.55 2.72 -17.49
N GLN A 54 20.35 2.94 -16.94
CA GLN A 54 19.62 4.22 -16.99
C GLN A 54 20.07 5.15 -15.85
N LYS A 55 21.36 5.53 -15.85
CA LYS A 55 21.98 6.30 -14.75
C LYS A 55 21.23 7.58 -14.38
N SER A 56 20.75 8.34 -15.36
CA SER A 56 20.01 9.58 -15.12
C SER A 56 18.68 9.37 -14.39
N LEU A 57 17.95 8.29 -14.69
CA LEU A 57 16.71 7.96 -13.97
C LEU A 57 17.00 7.50 -12.54
N ILE A 58 18.10 6.76 -12.34
CA ILE A 58 18.54 6.33 -11.01
C ILE A 58 18.91 7.55 -10.16
N GLU A 59 19.72 8.46 -10.70
CA GLU A 59 20.11 9.71 -10.02
C GLU A 59 18.89 10.56 -9.65
N ALA A 60 17.92 10.71 -10.58
CA ALA A 60 16.68 11.44 -10.30
C ALA A 60 15.86 10.80 -9.18
N VAL A 61 15.74 9.47 -9.17
CA VAL A 61 15.05 8.72 -8.10
C VAL A 61 15.75 8.86 -6.76
N GLU A 62 17.08 8.75 -6.73
CA GLU A 62 17.86 8.89 -5.50
C GLU A 62 17.75 10.30 -4.92
N GLN A 63 17.86 11.31 -5.78
CA GLN A 63 17.68 12.71 -5.39
C GLN A 63 16.28 12.98 -4.85
N SER A 64 15.23 12.49 -5.52
CA SER A 64 13.85 12.64 -5.04
C SER A 64 13.60 11.91 -3.72
N LEU A 65 14.21 10.74 -3.50
CA LEU A 65 14.13 10.02 -2.22
C LEU A 65 14.79 10.81 -1.10
N GLU A 66 15.99 11.37 -1.33
CA GLU A 66 16.72 12.17 -0.35
C GLU A 66 15.95 13.44 0.03
N ASN A 67 15.45 14.16 -0.96
CA ASN A 67 14.71 15.41 -0.78
C ASN A 67 13.26 15.20 -0.29
N ARG A 68 12.76 13.96 -0.32
CA ARG A 68 11.35 13.62 -0.10
C ARG A 68 10.40 14.35 -1.05
N ASP A 69 10.84 14.46 -2.31
CA ASP A 69 10.08 15.09 -3.37
C ASP A 69 8.83 14.25 -3.71
N THR A 70 7.73 14.94 -4.02
CA THR A 70 6.63 14.34 -4.76
C THR A 70 7.02 14.26 -6.23
N VAL A 71 6.80 13.12 -6.86
CA VAL A 71 7.16 12.87 -8.26
C VAL A 71 5.95 12.41 -9.05
N HIS A 72 5.88 12.86 -10.30
CA HIS A 72 5.06 12.24 -11.32
C HIS A 72 5.90 11.17 -12.02
N ILE A 73 5.50 9.90 -11.92
CA ILE A 73 6.19 8.76 -12.49
C ILE A 73 5.31 8.08 -13.54
N SER A 74 5.86 7.79 -14.71
CA SER A 74 5.18 7.04 -15.78
C SER A 74 5.87 5.69 -15.99
N LEU A 75 5.08 4.62 -16.06
CA LEU A 75 5.54 3.24 -16.18
C LEU A 75 5.06 2.59 -17.48
N ASP A 76 5.88 1.71 -18.04
CA ASP A 76 5.41 0.80 -19.09
C ASP A 76 4.57 -0.35 -18.51
N ARG A 77 4.00 -1.19 -19.38
CA ARG A 77 3.20 -2.37 -18.97
C ARG A 77 3.98 -3.43 -18.18
N LYS A 78 5.31 -3.37 -18.20
CA LYS A 78 6.21 -4.25 -17.44
C LYS A 78 6.71 -3.57 -16.17
N LEU A 79 6.13 -2.43 -15.80
CA LEU A 79 6.47 -1.61 -14.62
C LEU A 79 7.84 -0.94 -14.71
N ASN A 80 8.44 -0.82 -15.90
CA ASN A 80 9.68 -0.07 -16.07
C ASN A 80 9.40 1.42 -16.09
N VAL A 81 10.23 2.21 -15.42
CA VAL A 81 10.13 3.67 -15.43
C VAL A 81 10.46 4.21 -16.82
N ILE A 82 9.51 4.92 -17.41
CA ILE A 82 9.67 5.66 -18.67
C ILE A 82 10.19 7.06 -18.37
N SER A 83 9.58 7.72 -17.38
CA SER A 83 9.92 9.08 -16.98
C SER A 83 9.61 9.32 -15.51
N ILE A 84 10.34 10.25 -14.91
CA ILE A 84 10.13 10.77 -13.57
C ILE A 84 10.32 12.28 -13.59
N GLN A 85 9.41 13.02 -12.95
CA GLN A 85 9.45 14.47 -12.86
C GLN A 85 9.08 14.90 -11.44
N THR A 86 9.92 15.71 -10.80
CA THR A 86 9.57 16.32 -9.52
C THR A 86 8.39 17.28 -9.70
N VAL A 87 7.41 17.14 -8.83
CA VAL A 87 6.23 18.02 -8.73
C VAL A 87 6.38 18.82 -7.45
N VAL A 88 6.24 20.14 -7.55
CA VAL A 88 6.23 21.00 -6.37
C VAL A 88 5.01 20.62 -5.52
N PRO A 89 5.19 20.08 -4.31
CA PRO A 89 4.05 19.69 -3.51
C PRO A 89 3.25 20.93 -3.10
N GLU A 90 1.93 20.78 -3.06
CA GLU A 90 1.10 21.72 -2.32
C GLU A 90 1.55 21.68 -0.85
N ARG A 91 1.79 22.86 -0.26
CA ARG A 91 2.47 22.99 1.04
C ARG A 91 1.60 22.35 2.12
N GLU A 92 1.91 21.13 2.54
CA GLU A 92 1.24 20.53 3.69
C GLU A 92 1.59 21.32 4.95
N GLU A 93 0.58 21.77 5.69
CA GLU A 93 0.82 22.44 6.96
C GLU A 93 1.48 21.46 7.94
N PRO A 94 2.52 21.89 8.67
CA PRO A 94 3.16 21.05 9.66
C PRO A 94 2.13 20.66 10.72
N GLN A 95 1.85 19.35 10.82
CA GLN A 95 1.05 18.84 11.92
C GLN A 95 1.88 18.94 13.20
N ASN A 96 1.38 19.70 14.18
CA ASN A 96 1.99 19.76 15.51
C ASN A 96 1.96 18.36 16.13
N GLU A 97 3.14 17.73 16.20
CA GLU A 97 3.31 16.43 16.85
C GLU A 97 3.19 16.60 18.36
N ILE A 98 2.08 16.14 18.93
CA ILE A 98 1.96 15.97 20.37
C ILE A 98 2.65 14.66 20.72
N THR A 99 3.85 14.74 21.29
CA THR A 99 4.48 13.61 21.98
C THR A 99 3.78 13.42 23.33
N SER A 100 2.78 12.53 23.39
CA SER A 100 2.21 12.14 24.69
C SER A 100 3.15 11.14 25.38
N GLU A 101 3.65 11.51 26.56
CA GLU A 101 4.57 10.69 27.37
C GLU A 101 3.91 9.42 27.94
N GLU A 102 2.59 9.28 27.88
CA GLU A 102 1.89 8.03 28.20
C GLU A 102 1.55 7.25 26.93
N ILE A 103 2.39 6.26 26.61
CA ILE A 103 2.08 5.24 25.61
C ILE A 103 0.98 4.34 26.20
N MET A 104 -0.29 4.70 25.98
CA MET A 104 -1.36 3.75 26.26
C MET A 104 -1.22 2.56 25.32
N SER A 105 -1.04 1.36 25.89
CA SER A 105 -1.08 0.11 25.13
C SER A 105 -2.43 0.00 24.41
N TYR A 106 -2.40 -0.18 23.10
CA TYR A 106 -3.61 -0.33 22.30
C TYR A 106 -4.31 -1.65 22.64
N ASP A 107 -5.57 -1.57 23.09
CA ASP A 107 -6.39 -2.72 23.47
C ASP A 107 -7.56 -2.93 22.49
N PRO A 108 -7.47 -3.92 21.57
CA PRO A 108 -8.51 -4.16 20.57
C PRO A 108 -9.74 -4.86 21.14
N SER A 109 -10.90 -4.58 20.57
CA SER A 109 -12.15 -5.25 20.95
C SER A 109 -12.16 -6.72 20.50
N ILE A 110 -12.58 -7.61 21.39
CA ILE A 110 -12.87 -9.02 21.09
C ILE A 110 -14.37 -9.15 20.81
N ILE A 111 -14.73 -9.75 19.68
CA ILE A 111 -16.12 -9.84 19.22
C ILE A 111 -16.54 -11.26 18.85
N SER A 112 -17.84 -11.48 18.65
CA SER A 112 -18.35 -12.72 18.08
C SER A 112 -18.15 -12.75 16.56
N TYR A 113 -18.18 -13.95 15.97
CA TYR A 113 -18.13 -14.08 14.50
C TYR A 113 -19.35 -13.41 13.82
N THR A 114 -20.53 -13.51 14.44
CA THR A 114 -21.74 -12.83 13.97
C THR A 114 -21.56 -11.31 13.95
N THR A 115 -20.94 -10.75 14.99
CA THR A 115 -20.58 -9.32 15.03
C THR A 115 -19.60 -8.98 13.90
N ALA A 116 -18.56 -9.79 13.69
CA ALA A 116 -17.60 -9.57 12.60
C ALA A 116 -18.27 -9.58 11.21
N GLN A 117 -19.23 -10.47 10.99
CA GLN A 117 -20.04 -10.52 9.77
C GLN A 117 -20.88 -9.25 9.60
N ASN A 118 -21.49 -8.74 10.67
CA ASN A 118 -22.28 -7.50 10.62
C ASN A 118 -21.39 -6.29 10.31
N VAL A 119 -20.24 -6.18 10.98
CA VAL A 119 -19.22 -5.14 10.69
C VAL A 119 -18.85 -5.18 9.21
N PHE A 120 -18.50 -6.35 8.69
CA PHE A 120 -18.11 -6.53 7.30
C PHE A 120 -19.21 -6.13 6.30
N ARG A 121 -20.46 -6.51 6.58
CA ARG A 121 -21.60 -6.16 5.72
C ARG A 121 -21.89 -4.67 5.67
N ASN A 122 -21.60 -3.96 6.77
CA ASN A 122 -21.80 -2.52 6.91
C ASN A 122 -20.61 -1.67 6.42
N MET A 123 -19.54 -2.29 5.90
CA MET A 123 -18.45 -1.56 5.25
C MET A 123 -18.90 -1.03 3.89
N ARG A 124 -18.56 0.24 3.62
CA ARG A 124 -18.81 0.92 2.34
C ARG A 124 -18.20 0.18 1.14
N ARG A 125 -18.86 0.29 -0.01
CA ARG A 125 -18.52 -0.41 -1.27
C ARG A 125 -18.45 0.51 -2.49
N ASP A 126 -18.80 1.77 -2.31
CA ASP A 126 -18.84 2.83 -3.32
C ASP A 126 -17.48 3.48 -3.51
N TYR A 127 -16.41 2.68 -3.52
CA TYR A 127 -15.05 3.18 -3.68
C TYR A 127 -14.73 3.52 -5.15
N GLN A 128 -13.86 4.50 -5.35
CA GLN A 128 -13.30 4.84 -6.66
C GLN A 128 -12.44 3.70 -7.22
N ASN A 129 -12.36 3.58 -8.54
CA ASN A 129 -11.72 2.44 -9.22
C ASN A 129 -10.23 2.32 -8.87
N ASP A 130 -9.54 3.45 -8.83
CA ASP A 130 -8.13 3.68 -8.53
C ASP A 130 -7.84 3.92 -7.05
N SER A 131 -8.86 3.81 -6.17
CA SER A 131 -8.67 3.97 -4.72
C SER A 131 -7.57 3.06 -4.17
N GLN A 132 -6.76 3.63 -3.26
CA GLN A 132 -5.69 2.90 -2.60
C GLN A 132 -6.19 2.09 -1.40
N CYS A 133 -5.57 0.93 -1.14
CA CYS A 133 -5.99 0.02 -0.08
C CYS A 133 -5.92 0.64 1.32
N TYR A 134 -4.88 1.43 1.59
CA TYR A 134 -4.66 2.08 2.87
C TYR A 134 -5.72 3.16 3.16
N ASN A 135 -6.18 3.89 2.14
CA ASN A 135 -7.28 4.84 2.30
C ASN A 135 -8.58 4.12 2.65
N ARG A 136 -8.96 3.08 1.90
CA ARG A 136 -10.17 2.28 2.21
C ARG A 136 -10.09 1.67 3.60
N ALA A 137 -8.98 1.03 3.96
CA ALA A 137 -8.82 0.41 5.27
C ALA A 137 -8.90 1.45 6.39
N HIS A 138 -8.32 2.64 6.20
CA HIS A 138 -8.39 3.72 7.17
C HIS A 138 -9.82 4.19 7.40
N ILE A 139 -10.57 4.46 6.32
CA ILE A 139 -11.98 4.86 6.41
C ILE A 139 -12.87 3.76 6.99
N TRP A 140 -12.73 2.50 6.58
CA TRP A 140 -13.52 1.41 7.13
C TRP A 140 -13.32 1.25 8.64
N THR A 141 -12.09 1.39 9.14
CA THR A 141 -11.85 1.37 10.59
C THR A 141 -12.42 2.60 11.30
N PHE A 142 -12.30 3.78 10.69
CA PHE A 142 -12.81 5.03 11.25
C PHE A 142 -14.33 5.03 11.39
N GLU A 143 -15.04 4.69 10.30
CA GLU A 143 -16.50 4.62 10.27
C GLU A 143 -17.04 3.60 11.27
N GLU A 144 -16.40 2.44 11.36
CA GLU A 144 -16.80 1.41 12.32
C GLU A 144 -16.59 1.90 13.76
N PHE A 145 -15.43 2.48 14.07
CA PHE A 145 -15.17 3.04 15.39
C PHE A 145 -16.19 4.14 15.75
N LYS A 146 -16.50 5.05 14.83
CA LYS A 146 -17.51 6.12 15.04
C LYS A 146 -18.92 5.57 15.27
N ARG A 147 -19.27 4.44 14.64
CA ARG A 147 -20.61 3.84 14.69
C ARG A 147 -20.84 2.98 15.94
N SER A 148 -19.83 2.23 16.37
CA SER A 148 -20.02 1.18 17.39
C SER A 148 -19.00 1.22 18.53
N SER A 149 -18.07 2.19 18.51
CA SER A 149 -16.90 2.24 19.39
C SER A 149 -16.00 0.99 19.31
N LEU A 150 -16.13 0.20 18.24
CA LEU A 150 -15.32 -1.00 18.03
C LEU A 150 -13.87 -0.61 17.73
N LYS A 151 -12.96 -1.03 18.61
CA LYS A 151 -11.51 -0.89 18.42
C LYS A 151 -10.98 -2.05 17.58
N SER A 152 -11.06 -1.90 16.25
CA SER A 152 -10.51 -2.86 15.30
C SER A 152 -8.98 -2.68 15.12
N SER A 153 -8.26 -3.67 14.63
CA SER A 153 -6.85 -3.50 14.23
C SER A 153 -6.73 -3.31 12.72
N LYS A 154 -5.51 -3.05 12.24
CA LYS A 154 -5.15 -3.22 10.84
C LYS A 154 -4.17 -4.36 10.69
N LEU A 155 -4.23 -5.03 9.54
CA LEU A 155 -3.29 -6.07 9.16
C LEU A 155 -2.62 -5.66 7.86
N PHE A 156 -1.35 -5.32 7.92
CA PHE A 156 -0.53 -5.03 6.76
C PHE A 156 0.12 -6.32 6.25
N LEU A 157 -0.03 -6.59 4.96
CA LEU A 157 0.69 -7.60 4.20
C LEU A 157 1.79 -6.90 3.40
N PHE A 158 3.04 -7.20 3.71
CA PHE A 158 4.19 -6.68 2.99
C PHE A 158 4.76 -7.75 2.06
N PHE A 159 4.95 -7.41 0.78
CA PHE A 159 5.60 -8.26 -0.20
C PHE A 159 7.09 -7.93 -0.26
N THR A 160 7.94 -8.94 -0.20
CA THR A 160 9.39 -8.74 -0.22
C THR A 160 9.92 -8.45 -1.63
N SER A 161 11.10 -7.82 -1.74
CA SER A 161 11.81 -7.71 -3.02
C SER A 161 11.93 -9.05 -3.75
N ARG A 162 12.18 -10.13 -3.03
CA ARG A 162 12.23 -11.50 -3.58
C ARG A 162 10.93 -11.87 -4.28
N TYR A 163 9.78 -11.65 -3.66
CA TYR A 163 8.47 -11.95 -4.25
C TYR A 163 8.16 -11.02 -5.43
N ILE A 164 8.35 -9.71 -5.25
CA ILE A 164 8.10 -8.68 -6.26
C ILE A 164 8.89 -8.98 -7.53
N ARG A 165 10.19 -9.27 -7.41
CA ARG A 165 11.06 -9.60 -8.55
C ARG A 165 10.67 -10.93 -9.20
N ARG A 166 10.27 -11.94 -8.42
CA ARG A 166 9.90 -13.27 -8.95
C ARG A 166 8.63 -13.20 -9.81
N TYR A 167 7.64 -12.41 -9.40
CA TYR A 167 6.33 -12.37 -10.06
C TYR A 167 6.04 -11.08 -10.82
N ASN A 168 7.01 -10.17 -10.92
CA ASN A 168 6.80 -8.81 -11.43
C ASN A 168 5.58 -8.13 -10.78
N TYR A 169 5.48 -8.28 -9.45
CA TYR A 169 4.25 -7.95 -8.71
C TYR A 169 4.17 -6.45 -8.45
N LYS A 170 3.05 -5.82 -8.87
CA LYS A 170 2.92 -4.36 -8.94
C LYS A 170 2.73 -3.63 -7.60
N TRP A 171 2.58 -4.35 -6.50
CA TRP A 171 2.35 -3.79 -5.18
C TRP A 171 3.39 -4.31 -4.18
N TRP A 172 3.88 -3.46 -3.29
CA TRP A 172 4.80 -3.90 -2.21
C TRP A 172 4.13 -4.01 -0.85
N PHE A 173 2.90 -3.52 -0.71
CA PHE A 173 2.06 -3.84 0.44
C PHE A 173 0.58 -3.85 0.09
N HIS A 174 -0.21 -4.45 0.97
CA HIS A 174 -1.67 -4.34 1.01
C HIS A 174 -2.11 -4.28 2.48
N VAL A 175 -3.25 -3.64 2.76
CA VAL A 175 -3.75 -3.50 4.14
C VAL A 175 -5.27 -3.64 4.20
N THR A 176 -5.74 -4.19 5.30
CA THR A 176 -7.16 -4.37 5.60
C THR A 176 -7.43 -4.13 7.09
N PRO A 177 -8.66 -3.71 7.47
CA PRO A 177 -9.11 -3.85 8.84
C PRO A 177 -9.06 -5.32 9.29
N MET A 178 -8.82 -5.53 10.58
CA MET A 178 -8.75 -6.83 11.23
C MET A 178 -9.50 -6.79 12.56
N VAL A 179 -10.18 -7.89 12.90
CA VAL A 179 -10.87 -8.05 14.19
C VAL A 179 -10.47 -9.35 14.87
N TYR A 180 -10.68 -9.42 16.19
CA TYR A 180 -10.39 -10.58 17.03
C TYR A 180 -11.70 -11.29 17.38
N VAL A 181 -11.86 -12.54 16.91
CA VAL A 181 -13.09 -13.31 17.11
C VAL A 181 -12.93 -14.34 18.23
N GLY A 182 -13.53 -14.09 19.38
CA GLY A 182 -13.50 -15.00 20.54
C GLY A 182 -12.16 -15.05 21.32
N GLY A 183 -11.14 -14.29 20.91
CA GLY A 183 -9.89 -14.14 21.66
C GLY A 183 -8.78 -13.48 20.83
N THR A 184 -7.64 -13.18 21.45
CA THR A 184 -6.53 -12.45 20.82
C THR A 184 -5.52 -13.33 20.07
N ALA A 185 -5.61 -14.66 20.21
CA ALA A 185 -4.74 -15.60 19.50
C ALA A 185 -4.82 -15.44 17.97
N GLN A 186 -3.70 -15.67 17.26
CA GLN A 186 -3.64 -15.48 15.80
C GLN A 186 -4.68 -16.31 15.02
N SER A 187 -5.05 -17.50 15.51
CA SER A 187 -6.12 -18.33 14.95
C SER A 187 -7.49 -17.65 14.94
N ASN A 188 -7.67 -16.62 15.78
CA ASN A 188 -8.92 -15.87 15.96
C ASN A 188 -8.96 -14.57 15.17
N TRP A 189 -7.87 -14.21 14.48
CA TRP A 189 -7.79 -13.00 13.67
C TRP A 189 -8.63 -13.16 12.41
N ARG A 190 -9.43 -12.14 12.08
CA ARG A 190 -10.20 -12.09 10.84
C ARG A 190 -9.93 -10.80 10.08
N ALA A 191 -9.45 -10.95 8.85
CA ALA A 191 -9.27 -9.88 7.89
C ALA A 191 -10.63 -9.48 7.29
N LEU A 192 -10.90 -8.18 7.22
CA LEU A 192 -12.16 -7.61 6.75
C LEU A 192 -11.95 -6.78 5.47
N ASP A 193 -11.65 -7.47 4.36
CA ASP A 193 -11.32 -6.79 3.10
C ASP A 193 -12.52 -6.77 2.14
N ARG A 194 -13.34 -5.72 2.25
CA ARG A 194 -14.62 -5.65 1.54
C ARG A 194 -14.48 -5.54 0.02
N ARG A 195 -13.31 -5.13 -0.49
CA ARG A 195 -13.05 -5.03 -1.94
C ARG A 195 -12.81 -6.40 -2.57
N TYR A 196 -12.14 -7.31 -1.87
CA TYR A 196 -11.69 -8.58 -2.43
C TYR A 196 -12.43 -9.81 -1.90
N THR A 197 -13.32 -9.65 -0.92
CA THR A 197 -13.96 -10.78 -0.24
C THR A 197 -15.47 -10.58 -0.03
N SER A 198 -16.17 -11.67 0.28
CA SER A 198 -17.61 -11.68 0.59
C SER A 198 -17.91 -11.80 2.09
N GLY A 199 -16.88 -11.94 2.94
CA GLY A 199 -17.00 -12.02 4.40
C GLY A 199 -15.63 -11.96 5.10
N PRO A 200 -15.61 -11.93 6.45
CA PRO A 200 -14.41 -12.04 7.25
C PRO A 200 -13.65 -13.33 6.94
N LEU A 201 -12.36 -13.22 6.63
CA LEU A 201 -11.51 -14.36 6.31
C LEU A 201 -10.44 -14.59 7.37
N THR A 202 -9.95 -15.83 7.49
CA THR A 202 -8.70 -16.09 8.21
C THR A 202 -7.55 -15.36 7.52
N THR A 203 -6.49 -15.05 8.26
CA THR A 203 -5.29 -14.40 7.70
C THR A 203 -4.68 -15.18 6.55
N LYS A 204 -4.65 -16.52 6.63
CA LYS A 204 -4.14 -17.37 5.56
C LYS A 204 -5.02 -17.33 4.31
N THR A 205 -6.34 -17.42 4.46
CA THR A 205 -7.25 -17.35 3.30
C THR A 205 -7.18 -15.98 2.63
N TRP A 206 -7.11 -14.89 3.41
CA TRP A 206 -6.98 -13.54 2.88
C TRP A 206 -5.63 -13.32 2.16
N THR A 207 -4.51 -13.72 2.75
CA THR A 207 -3.18 -13.57 2.11
C THR A 207 -3.07 -14.35 0.79
N ASN A 208 -3.68 -15.53 0.69
CA ASN A 208 -3.69 -16.33 -0.54
C ASN A 208 -4.37 -15.64 -1.73
N ILE A 209 -5.22 -14.62 -1.52
CA ILE A 209 -5.80 -13.82 -2.61
C ILE A 209 -4.71 -13.07 -3.37
N PHE A 210 -3.65 -12.65 -2.68
CA PHE A 210 -2.58 -11.83 -3.23
C PHE A 210 -1.28 -12.61 -3.52
N MET A 211 -1.14 -13.81 -2.95
CA MET A 211 0.07 -14.63 -3.05
C MET A 211 -0.04 -15.69 -4.14
N HIS A 212 0.69 -15.52 -5.25
CA HIS A 212 0.68 -16.47 -6.38
C HIS A 212 1.16 -17.88 -6.01
N ASN A 213 1.96 -18.03 -4.95
CA ASN A 213 2.50 -19.31 -4.51
C ASN A 213 1.95 -19.81 -3.17
N ASN A 214 0.93 -19.15 -2.62
CA ASN A 214 0.35 -19.51 -1.33
C ASN A 214 1.42 -19.65 -0.21
N ALA A 215 2.51 -18.88 -0.25
CA ALA A 215 3.52 -18.93 0.81
C ALA A 215 2.91 -18.54 2.17
N LEU A 216 3.49 -19.03 3.27
CA LEU A 216 3.13 -18.59 4.61
C LEU A 216 3.84 -17.26 4.88
N CYS A 217 3.07 -16.22 5.20
CA CYS A 217 3.61 -14.92 5.61
C CYS A 217 3.77 -14.91 7.14
N PRO A 218 4.99 -14.98 7.69
CA PRO A 218 5.19 -14.88 9.13
C PRO A 218 4.67 -13.55 9.67
N VAL A 219 4.10 -13.60 10.87
CA VAL A 219 3.70 -12.41 11.62
C VAL A 219 4.91 -11.86 12.35
N VAL A 220 5.18 -10.57 12.16
CA VAL A 220 6.24 -9.82 12.84
C VAL A 220 5.66 -8.51 13.37
N TYR A 221 6.31 -7.94 14.39
CA TYR A 221 5.82 -6.73 15.09
C TYR A 221 6.74 -5.51 14.90
N LYS A 222 7.82 -5.68 14.14
CA LYS A 222 8.76 -4.60 13.80
C LYS A 222 8.84 -4.47 12.30
N TYR A 223 8.79 -3.24 11.80
CA TYR A 223 9.02 -2.94 10.39
C TYR A 223 10.41 -3.39 9.93
N SER A 224 11.44 -3.26 10.78
CA SER A 224 12.80 -3.74 10.52
C SER A 224 12.87 -5.25 10.26
N SER A 225 11.98 -6.04 10.85
CA SER A 225 11.92 -7.49 10.59
C SER A 225 11.53 -7.77 9.15
N TYR A 226 10.64 -6.97 8.56
CA TYR A 226 10.38 -7.01 7.12
C TYR A 226 11.56 -6.40 6.34
N ARG A 227 11.94 -5.16 6.64
CA ARG A 227 12.94 -4.38 5.89
C ARG A 227 14.29 -5.09 5.75
N ASN A 228 14.77 -5.75 6.80
CA ASN A 228 16.09 -6.38 6.82
C ASN A 228 16.10 -7.80 6.22
N ASN A 229 14.93 -8.34 5.86
CA ASN A 229 14.77 -9.74 5.46
C ASN A 229 14.11 -9.92 4.08
N GLN A 230 14.35 -8.98 3.16
CA GLN A 230 13.75 -8.94 1.82
C GLN A 230 14.03 -10.17 0.93
N GLN A 231 14.96 -11.05 1.33
CA GLN A 231 15.34 -12.24 0.56
C GLN A 231 15.02 -13.56 1.25
N SER A 232 14.65 -13.55 2.55
CA SER A 232 14.46 -14.77 3.32
C SER A 232 13.03 -15.33 3.23
N GLN A 233 12.03 -14.46 3.13
CA GLN A 233 10.62 -14.81 2.96
C GLN A 233 10.06 -14.18 1.70
N ASP A 234 8.87 -14.61 1.29
CA ASP A 234 8.16 -13.97 0.17
C ASP A 234 7.27 -12.80 0.66
N CYS A 235 6.77 -12.86 1.90
CA CYS A 235 5.89 -11.84 2.48
C CYS A 235 6.00 -11.81 4.02
N TYR A 236 5.47 -10.75 4.63
CA TYR A 236 5.33 -10.59 6.09
C TYR A 236 3.96 -10.00 6.44
N LEU A 237 3.47 -10.33 7.63
CA LEU A 237 2.27 -9.73 8.21
C LEU A 237 2.65 -8.87 9.41
N ILE A 238 2.15 -7.64 9.46
CA ILE A 238 2.32 -6.73 10.60
C ILE A 238 0.94 -6.25 11.07
N PRO A 239 0.46 -6.72 12.25
CA PRO A 239 -0.74 -6.17 12.86
C PRO A 239 -0.42 -4.85 13.56
N THR A 240 -1.31 -3.87 13.45
CA THR A 240 -1.16 -2.54 14.08
C THR A 240 -2.50 -2.07 14.65
N SER A 241 -2.48 -0.97 15.41
CA SER A 241 -3.73 -0.31 15.81
C SER A 241 -4.52 0.22 14.60
N MET A 242 -5.81 0.49 14.78
CA MET A 242 -6.63 1.13 13.73
C MET A 242 -6.20 2.54 13.35
N TYR A 243 -5.30 3.18 14.09
CA TYR A 243 -4.92 4.57 13.83
C TYR A 243 -3.87 4.70 12.72
N PHE A 244 -3.09 3.64 12.47
CA PHE A 244 -2.00 3.64 11.48
C PHE A 244 -2.59 3.72 10.07
N TRP A 245 -2.18 4.70 9.29
CA TRP A 245 -2.72 4.94 7.96
C TRP A 245 -1.88 4.26 6.89
N GLN A 246 -0.57 4.46 6.90
CA GLN A 246 0.35 3.97 5.86
C GLN A 246 1.54 3.22 6.48
N PRO A 247 2.32 2.44 5.70
CA PRO A 247 3.55 1.80 6.21
C PRO A 247 4.53 2.75 6.91
N ARG A 248 4.58 4.02 6.48
CA ARG A 248 5.41 5.06 7.10
C ARG A 248 5.09 5.27 8.59
N ASP A 249 3.84 5.06 9.00
CA ASP A 249 3.46 5.15 10.42
C ASP A 249 4.13 4.04 11.24
N ILE A 250 4.22 2.82 10.68
CA ILE A 250 4.86 1.66 11.32
C ILE A 250 6.37 1.88 11.42
N GLU A 251 7.00 2.37 10.35
CA GLU A 251 8.42 2.70 10.37
C GLU A 251 8.73 3.82 11.36
N ARG A 252 7.87 4.86 11.40
CA ARG A 252 8.03 5.98 12.33
C ARG A 252 7.89 5.52 13.78
N GLU A 253 6.89 4.72 14.11
CA GLU A 253 6.72 4.13 15.44
C GLU A 253 7.99 3.39 15.88
N GLU A 254 8.51 2.49 15.04
CA GLU A 254 9.72 1.76 15.40
C GLU A 254 10.95 2.67 15.56
N ARG A 255 11.10 3.67 14.68
CA ARG A 255 12.29 4.53 14.67
C ARG A 255 12.29 5.56 15.79
N THR A 256 11.13 6.11 16.14
CA THR A 256 11.04 7.26 17.07
C THR A 256 10.27 6.95 18.34
N GLY A 257 9.66 5.77 18.45
CA GLY A 257 8.73 5.44 19.53
C GLY A 257 7.39 6.19 19.45
N TYR A 258 7.12 6.89 18.35
CA TYR A 258 5.88 7.65 18.18
C TYR A 258 4.71 6.70 17.94
N VAL A 259 3.81 6.60 18.91
CA VAL A 259 2.60 5.76 18.81
C VAL A 259 1.41 6.61 18.42
N LYS A 260 0.75 6.23 17.34
CA LYS A 260 -0.47 6.88 16.87
C LYS A 260 -1.68 6.36 17.64
N THR A 261 -2.33 7.23 18.41
CA THR A 261 -3.41 6.88 19.37
C THR A 261 -4.78 7.42 18.99
N GLN A 262 -4.88 8.19 17.90
CA GLN A 262 -6.14 8.76 17.42
C GLN A 262 -6.13 8.91 15.89
N TYR A 263 -7.32 9.12 15.33
CA TYR A 263 -7.48 9.53 13.93
C TYR A 263 -7.19 11.02 13.79
N PHE A 264 -6.41 11.40 12.78
CA PHE A 264 -6.24 12.81 12.41
C PHE A 264 -7.27 13.19 11.36
N THR A 265 -7.99 14.29 11.58
CA THR A 265 -9.04 14.76 10.67
C THR A 265 -8.53 14.95 9.24
N SER A 266 -7.31 15.48 9.07
CA SER A 266 -6.72 15.67 7.74
C SER A 266 -6.48 14.34 7.01
N GLU A 267 -6.03 13.30 7.72
CA GLU A 267 -5.83 11.98 7.13
C GLU A 267 -7.15 11.32 6.79
N THR A 268 -8.15 11.41 7.67
CA THR A 268 -9.48 10.86 7.38
C THR A 268 -10.13 11.59 6.21
N ASN A 269 -10.01 12.92 6.13
CA ASN A 269 -10.57 13.71 5.04
C ASN A 269 -9.89 13.37 3.70
N HIS A 270 -8.55 13.30 3.69
CA HIS A 270 -7.80 12.90 2.52
C HIS A 270 -8.13 11.47 2.10
N ALA A 271 -8.16 10.53 3.05
CA ALA A 271 -8.49 9.14 2.77
C ALA A 271 -9.92 8.97 2.25
N TYR A 272 -10.88 9.81 2.70
CA TYR A 272 -12.22 9.85 2.12
C TYR A 272 -12.18 10.29 0.66
N TRP A 273 -11.57 11.45 0.40
CA TRP A 273 -11.51 12.06 -0.94
C TRP A 273 -10.84 11.15 -1.98
N GLU A 274 -9.79 10.43 -1.60
CA GLU A 274 -9.07 9.50 -2.48
C GLU A 274 -9.75 8.13 -2.63
N ALA A 275 -10.53 7.68 -1.63
CA ALA A 275 -11.06 6.32 -1.63
C ALA A 275 -12.46 6.19 -2.20
N PHE A 276 -13.32 7.18 -1.98
CA PHE A 276 -14.77 7.12 -2.24
C PHE A 276 -15.25 8.37 -2.95
#